data_AF-A0A429K874-F1
#
_entry.id   AF-A0A429K874-F1
#
_cell.length_a   1.000
_cell.length_b   1.000
_cell.length_c   1.000
_cell.angle_alpha   90.00
_cell.angle_beta   90.00
_cell.angle_gamma   90.00
#
_symmetry.space_group_name_H-M   'P 1'
#
loop_
_entity.id
_entity.type
_entity.pdbx_description
1 polymer ?
#
loop_
_entity_poly.entity_id
_entity_poly.type
_entity_poly.pdbx_seq_one_letter_code
_entity_poly.pdbx_strand_id
1 'polypeptide(L)'
;MAYITSSIEYAIHCLLFLVNNEDKPLSSKDLAELQGVSPSFMAKIFPKLEKAGLVIAQEGVRGGYLLARSAHEISFLDIVNAIEGEKPLFECQEVRGKCAVFNTAPPDWATSGVCAVHAVMLQAEKAMRDALGAHTLGDIADRFGRYAPDVFFSDVNGWINERIEGRTAKMRKSKISRDTPD
;
A
#
# COMPACT_ATOMS: atom_id res chain seq x y z
N MET A 1 -0.43 15.80 10.29
CA MET A 1 -0.87 14.81 9.27
C MET A 1 -1.11 13.49 9.96
N ALA A 2 -2.06 12.69 9.48
CA ALA A 2 -2.28 11.34 10.01
C ALA A 2 -1.05 10.45 9.73
N TYR A 3 -0.73 9.55 10.67
CA TYR A 3 0.39 8.61 10.56
C TYR A 3 0.12 7.52 9.50
N ILE A 4 -1.15 7.15 9.33
CA ILE A 4 -1.65 6.30 8.25
C ILE A 4 -2.41 7.20 7.28
N THR A 5 -1.93 7.29 6.03
CA THR A 5 -2.55 8.14 5.00
C THR A 5 -3.55 7.37 4.16
N SER A 6 -4.39 8.09 3.40
CA SER A 6 -5.29 7.49 2.40
C SER A 6 -4.56 6.67 1.34
N SER A 7 -3.25 6.89 1.14
CA SER A 7 -2.43 6.07 0.23
C SER A 7 -2.43 4.60 0.63
N ILE A 8 -2.45 4.30 1.94
CA ILE A 8 -2.49 2.93 2.46
C ILE A 8 -3.85 2.30 2.18
N GLU A 9 -4.94 3.03 2.42
CA GLU A 9 -6.31 2.57 2.13
C GLU A 9 -6.46 2.19 0.65
N TYR A 10 -6.11 3.11 -0.27
CA TYR A 10 -6.20 2.83 -1.70
C TYR A 10 -5.28 1.69 -2.13
N ALA A 11 -4.08 1.57 -1.54
CA ALA A 11 -3.17 0.46 -1.84
C ALA A 11 -3.78 -0.89 -1.48
N ILE A 12 -4.31 -1.03 -0.26
CA ILE A 12 -4.92 -2.27 0.22
C ILE A 12 -6.11 -2.65 -0.68
N HIS A 13 -7.00 -1.70 -0.98
CA HIS A 13 -8.14 -1.96 -1.86
C HIS A 13 -7.71 -2.36 -3.28
N CYS A 14 -6.65 -1.76 -3.82
CA CYS A 14 -6.08 -2.19 -5.11
C CYS A 14 -5.45 -3.58 -5.04
N LEU A 15 -4.72 -3.90 -3.97
CA LEU A 15 -4.10 -5.22 -3.78
C LEU A 15 -5.17 -6.32 -3.64
N LEU A 16 -6.31 -6.04 -3.01
CA LEU A 16 -7.43 -6.98 -2.94
C LEU A 16 -7.95 -7.40 -4.32
N PHE A 17 -7.94 -6.50 -5.31
CA PHE A 17 -8.29 -6.86 -6.68
C PHE A 17 -7.26 -7.78 -7.35
N LEU A 18 -6.01 -7.81 -6.89
CA LEU A 18 -4.98 -8.72 -7.40
C LEU A 18 -5.09 -10.12 -6.80
N VAL A 19 -5.65 -10.28 -5.60
CA VAL A 19 -5.77 -11.59 -4.91
C VAL A 19 -6.51 -12.62 -5.77
N ASN A 20 -7.61 -12.21 -6.42
CA ASN A 20 -8.44 -13.11 -7.22
C ASN A 20 -8.07 -13.11 -8.71
N ASN A 21 -6.93 -12.52 -9.08
CA ASN A 21 -6.55 -12.21 -10.46
C ASN A 21 -5.06 -12.50 -10.71
N GLU A 22 -4.55 -13.62 -10.18
CA GLU A 22 -3.12 -13.98 -10.17
C GLU A 22 -2.47 -14.02 -11.57
N ASP A 23 -3.23 -14.29 -12.63
CA ASP A 23 -2.75 -14.33 -14.02
C ASP A 23 -3.14 -13.09 -14.85
N LYS A 24 -3.74 -12.08 -14.22
CA LYS A 24 -4.34 -10.91 -14.89
C LYS A 24 -3.73 -9.61 -14.36
N PRO A 25 -2.53 -9.23 -14.85
CA PRO A 25 -1.86 -8.00 -14.42
C PRO A 25 -2.69 -6.74 -14.66
N LEU A 26 -2.86 -5.94 -13.60
CA LEU A 26 -3.56 -4.65 -13.66
C LEU A 26 -2.55 -3.50 -13.67
N SER A 27 -2.67 -2.59 -14.63
CA SER A 27 -1.82 -1.40 -14.68
C SER A 27 -2.20 -0.39 -13.59
N SER A 28 -1.30 0.53 -13.23
CA SER A 28 -1.65 1.64 -12.32
C SER A 28 -2.84 2.47 -12.82
N LYS A 29 -3.09 2.49 -14.14
CA LYS A 29 -4.25 3.16 -14.72
C LYS A 29 -5.53 2.38 -14.44
N ASP A 30 -5.51 1.06 -14.62
CA ASP A 30 -6.68 0.20 -14.35
C ASP A 30 -7.06 0.28 -12.87
N LEU A 31 -6.06 0.19 -11.99
CA LEU A 31 -6.22 0.28 -10.55
C LEU A 31 -6.74 1.66 -10.10
N ALA A 32 -6.24 2.74 -10.71
CA ALA A 32 -6.74 4.08 -10.42
C ALA A 32 -8.21 4.26 -10.81
N GLU A 33 -8.61 3.67 -11.93
CA GLU A 33 -9.98 3.72 -12.40
C GLU A 33 -10.94 2.91 -11.52
N LEU A 34 -10.53 1.71 -11.07
CA LEU A 34 -11.28 0.92 -10.09
C LEU A 34 -11.55 1.68 -8.79
N GLN A 35 -10.61 2.53 -8.37
CA GLN A 35 -10.72 3.31 -7.13
C GLN A 35 -11.27 4.73 -7.31
N GLY A 36 -11.55 5.16 -8.54
CA GLY A 36 -12.00 6.53 -8.81
C GLY A 36 -10.96 7.62 -8.49
N VAL A 37 -9.67 7.31 -8.63
CA VAL A 37 -8.55 8.24 -8.36
C VAL A 37 -7.70 8.51 -9.60
N SER A 38 -6.75 9.43 -9.50
CA SER A 38 -5.88 9.75 -10.64
C SER A 38 -4.85 8.64 -10.90
N PRO A 39 -4.50 8.36 -12.17
CA PRO A 39 -3.42 7.42 -12.49
C PRO A 39 -2.07 7.83 -11.88
N SER A 40 -1.81 9.13 -11.78
CA SER A 40 -0.57 9.65 -11.18
C SER A 40 -0.48 9.40 -9.68
N PHE A 41 -1.62 9.26 -8.99
CA PHE A 41 -1.65 8.89 -7.58
C PHE A 41 -1.25 7.41 -7.41
N MET A 42 -1.87 6.49 -8.15
CA MET A 42 -1.50 5.07 -8.12
C MET A 42 -0.05 4.83 -8.59
N ALA A 43 0.41 5.58 -9.58
CA ALA A 43 1.79 5.50 -10.08
C ALA A 43 2.85 5.96 -9.04
N LYS A 44 2.46 6.63 -7.96
CA LYS A 44 3.37 6.94 -6.83
C LYS A 44 3.40 5.85 -5.76
N ILE A 45 2.37 4.99 -5.71
CA ILE A 45 2.19 3.98 -4.67
C ILE A 45 2.75 2.63 -5.12
N PHE A 46 2.35 2.15 -6.30
CA PHE A 46 2.69 0.81 -6.75
C PHE A 46 4.19 0.55 -6.96
N PRO A 47 5.01 1.51 -7.43
CA PRO A 47 6.46 1.32 -7.46
C PRO A 47 7.09 1.11 -6.09
N LYS A 48 6.49 1.67 -5.02
CA LYS A 48 6.96 1.42 -3.64
C LYS A 48 6.64 0.00 -3.18
N LEU A 49 5.44 -0.48 -3.52
CA LEU A 49 5.02 -1.86 -3.24
C LEU A 49 5.87 -2.87 -4.00
N GLU A 50 6.21 -2.58 -5.25
CA GLU A 50 7.12 -3.38 -6.07
C GLU A 50 8.52 -3.42 -5.47
N LYS A 51 9.08 -2.26 -5.10
CA LYS A 51 10.38 -2.17 -4.42
C LYS A 51 10.41 -2.95 -3.11
N ALA A 52 9.29 -3.01 -2.39
CA ALA A 52 9.14 -3.80 -1.17
C ALA A 52 8.92 -5.31 -1.43
N GLY A 53 8.83 -5.73 -2.70
CA GLY A 53 8.61 -7.13 -3.07
C GLY A 53 7.21 -7.65 -2.74
N LEU A 54 6.21 -6.77 -2.64
CA LEU A 54 4.81 -7.15 -2.39
C LEU A 54 4.06 -7.42 -3.70
N VAL A 55 4.49 -6.76 -4.76
CA VAL A 55 3.99 -6.97 -6.14
C VAL A 55 5.16 -7.13 -7.10
N ILE A 56 4.90 -7.77 -8.24
CA ILE A 56 5.82 -7.79 -9.38
C ILE A 56 5.19 -7.01 -10.53
N ALA A 57 6.01 -6.25 -11.27
CA ALA A 57 5.59 -5.62 -12.51
C ALA A 57 5.84 -6.56 -13.69
N GLN A 58 4.83 -6.73 -14.53
CA GLN A 58 4.96 -7.29 -15.86
C GLN A 58 5.01 -6.18 -16.90
N GLU A 59 5.96 -6.26 -17.83
CA GLU A 59 6.12 -5.29 -18.89
C GLU A 59 5.20 -5.56 -20.09
N GLY A 60 5.11 -4.59 -21.00
CA GLY A 60 4.38 -4.70 -22.26
C GLY A 60 2.90 -4.29 -22.17
N VAL A 61 2.19 -4.51 -23.28
CA VAL A 61 0.82 -3.98 -23.49
C VAL A 61 -0.20 -4.57 -22.53
N ARG A 62 -0.03 -5.86 -22.22
CA ARG A 62 -0.82 -6.59 -21.24
C ARG A 62 -0.17 -6.55 -19.86
N GLY A 63 0.90 -5.78 -19.66
CA GLY A 63 1.61 -5.67 -18.40
C GLY A 63 0.81 -4.94 -17.30
N GLY A 64 1.41 -4.83 -16.12
CA GLY A 64 0.75 -4.34 -14.91
C GLY A 64 1.34 -5.02 -13.68
N TYR A 65 0.62 -5.01 -12.58
CA TYR A 65 1.08 -5.59 -11.32
C TYR A 65 0.33 -6.88 -11.00
N LEU A 66 1.05 -7.82 -10.40
CA LEU A 66 0.56 -9.04 -9.76
C LEU A 66 1.11 -9.11 -8.34
N LEU A 67 0.48 -9.88 -7.45
CA LEU A 67 1.08 -10.16 -6.15
C LEU A 67 2.39 -10.94 -6.35
N ALA A 68 3.44 -10.58 -5.61
CA ALA A 68 4.73 -11.24 -5.70
C ALA A 68 4.78 -12.57 -4.93
N ARG A 69 3.86 -12.75 -3.98
CA ARG A 69 3.72 -13.90 -3.09
C ARG A 69 2.27 -14.04 -2.63
N SER A 70 1.96 -15.09 -1.88
CA SER A 70 0.60 -15.35 -1.40
C SER A 70 0.03 -14.16 -0.61
N ALA A 71 -1.25 -13.87 -0.80
CA ALA A 71 -1.95 -12.82 -0.04
C ALA A 71 -1.93 -13.08 1.48
N HIS A 72 -1.84 -14.35 1.90
CA HIS A 72 -1.71 -14.73 3.32
C HIS A 72 -0.30 -14.48 3.89
N GLU A 73 0.67 -14.08 3.07
CA GLU A 73 2.02 -13.72 3.49
C GLU A 73 2.27 -12.20 3.42
N ILE A 74 1.27 -11.42 3.04
CA ILE A 74 1.36 -9.96 2.92
C ILE A 74 0.58 -9.35 4.08
N SER A 75 1.28 -8.89 5.11
CA SER A 75 0.65 -8.23 6.25
C SER A 75 0.27 -6.79 5.95
N PHE A 76 -0.67 -6.22 6.71
CA PHE A 76 -0.96 -4.80 6.65
C PHE A 76 0.26 -3.96 7.04
N LEU A 77 1.07 -4.45 7.98
CA LEU A 77 2.32 -3.80 8.36
C LEU A 77 3.32 -3.73 7.20
N ASP A 78 3.42 -4.78 6.37
CA ASP A 78 4.27 -4.76 5.17
C ASP A 78 3.85 -3.64 4.21
N ILE A 79 2.55 -3.48 3.98
CA ILE A 79 1.99 -2.45 3.10
C ILE A 79 2.24 -1.05 3.65
N VAL A 80 2.03 -0.85 4.96
CA VAL A 80 2.31 0.42 5.64
C VAL A 80 3.79 0.78 5.52
N ASN A 81 4.68 -0.14 5.86
CA ASN A 81 6.13 0.07 5.79
C ASN A 81 6.58 0.37 4.34
N ALA A 82 6.01 -0.31 3.34
CA ALA A 82 6.33 -0.07 1.94
C ALA A 82 5.97 1.36 1.49
N ILE A 83 4.84 1.90 1.94
CA ILE A 83 4.32 3.20 1.48
C ILE A 83 4.87 4.37 2.28
N GLU A 84 4.83 4.29 3.60
CA GLU A 84 5.18 5.38 4.52
C GLU A 84 6.62 5.30 5.05
N GLY A 85 7.22 4.11 5.00
CA GLY A 85 8.51 3.80 5.63
C GLY A 85 8.38 3.50 7.11
N GLU A 86 9.51 3.27 7.78
CA GLU A 86 9.59 2.94 9.20
C GLU A 86 9.75 4.20 10.08
N LYS A 87 8.96 5.24 9.82
CA LYS A 87 9.02 6.46 10.65
C LYS A 87 8.40 6.19 12.01
N PRO A 88 8.96 6.71 13.12
CA PRO A 88 8.35 6.55 14.43
C PRO A 88 7.01 7.29 14.50
N LEU A 89 6.07 6.76 15.29
CA LEU A 89 4.80 7.43 15.57
C LEU A 89 5.01 8.73 16.37
N PHE A 90 6.07 8.75 17.19
CA PHE A 90 6.41 9.85 18.07
C PHE A 90 7.92 10.04 18.17
N GLU A 91 8.40 11.24 17.86
CA GLU A 91 9.81 11.61 18.02
C GLU A 91 10.03 12.38 19.32
N CYS A 92 10.65 11.72 20.31
CA CYS A 92 10.97 12.37 21.58
C CYS A 92 12.03 13.46 21.40
N GLN A 93 11.67 14.71 21.70
CA GLN A 93 12.57 15.88 21.62
C GLN A 93 13.33 16.18 22.92
N GLU A 94 13.35 15.20 23.83
CA GLU A 94 13.81 15.28 25.21
C GLU A 94 13.51 16.60 25.96
N VAL A 95 12.24 17.03 25.92
CA VAL A 95 11.83 18.31 26.49
C VAL A 95 12.02 18.40 28.01
N ARG A 96 12.24 17.27 28.71
CA ARG A 96 12.58 17.25 30.14
C ARG A 96 13.80 18.13 30.43
N GLY A 97 14.80 18.11 29.56
CA GLY A 97 16.02 18.91 29.72
C GLY A 97 15.82 20.43 29.55
N LYS A 98 14.65 20.88 29.09
CA LYS A 98 14.33 22.28 28.77
C LYS A 98 13.43 22.94 29.82
N CYS A 99 13.26 22.32 30.99
CA CYS A 99 12.42 22.88 32.05
C CYS A 99 12.99 24.22 32.53
N ALA A 100 12.17 25.27 32.51
CA ALA A 100 12.55 26.62 32.90
C ALA A 100 13.04 26.74 34.36
N VAL A 101 12.71 25.77 35.21
CA VAL A 101 13.14 25.72 36.62
C VAL A 101 14.63 25.38 36.77
N PHE A 102 15.27 24.79 35.75
CA PHE A 102 16.66 24.33 35.83
C PHE A 102 17.71 25.44 35.66
N ASN A 103 17.29 26.70 35.47
CA ASN A 103 18.12 27.90 35.34
C ASN A 103 19.25 27.79 34.29
N THR A 104 20.37 27.16 34.63
CA THR A 104 21.56 27.00 33.79
C THR A 104 21.64 25.64 33.09
N ALA A 105 21.32 24.53 33.76
CA ALA A 105 21.42 23.19 33.18
C ALA A 105 20.51 22.18 33.92
N PRO A 106 19.93 21.19 33.20
CA PRO A 106 19.18 20.14 33.86
C PRO A 106 20.09 19.31 34.77
N PRO A 107 19.62 18.92 35.98
CA PRO A 107 20.35 17.99 36.82
C PRO A 107 20.36 16.58 36.19
N ASP A 108 21.37 15.76 36.51
CA ASP A 108 21.58 14.44 35.88
C ASP A 108 20.35 13.53 35.90
N TRP A 109 19.55 13.59 36.97
CA TRP A 109 18.35 12.78 37.10
C TRP A 109 17.23 13.18 36.13
N ALA A 110 17.20 14.42 35.64
CA ALA A 110 16.08 14.96 34.85
C ALA A 110 15.99 14.33 33.46
N THR A 111 17.12 13.96 32.88
CA THR A 111 17.21 13.31 31.55
C THR A 111 17.72 11.87 31.63
N SER A 112 18.02 11.38 32.84
CA SER A 112 18.41 9.98 33.05
C SER A 112 17.27 9.03 32.69
N GLY A 113 17.64 7.93 32.03
CA GLY A 113 16.73 6.88 31.59
C GLY A 113 15.71 7.31 30.53
N VAL A 114 14.84 6.37 30.15
CA VAL A 114 13.77 6.62 29.19
C VAL A 114 12.69 7.49 29.85
N CYS A 115 12.36 8.61 29.22
CA CYS A 115 11.24 9.46 29.62
C CYS A 115 9.94 8.62 29.70
N ALA A 116 9.21 8.68 30.82
CA ALA A 116 7.98 7.91 31.01
C ALA A 116 6.93 8.17 29.92
N VAL A 117 6.84 9.41 29.43
CA VAL A 117 5.98 9.75 28.28
C VAL A 117 6.46 9.04 27.01
N HIS A 118 7.77 9.07 26.74
CA HIS A 118 8.34 8.37 25.59
C HIS A 118 8.11 6.85 25.67
N ALA A 119 8.23 6.25 26.86
CA ALA A 119 7.97 4.82 27.08
C ALA A 119 6.52 4.44 26.72
N VAL A 120 5.53 5.24 27.11
CA VAL A 120 4.12 5.03 26.74
C VAL A 120 3.94 5.14 25.23
N MET A 121 4.58 6.13 24.58
CA MET A 121 4.49 6.29 23.13
C MET A 121 5.12 5.13 22.37
N LEU A 122 6.26 4.60 22.83
CA LEU A 122 6.88 3.40 22.27
C LEU A 122 5.99 2.17 22.42
N GLN A 123 5.34 2.01 23.58
CA GLN A 123 4.40 0.92 23.80
C GLN A 123 3.19 1.00 22.87
N ALA A 124 2.65 2.22 22.67
CA ALA A 124 1.53 2.45 21.77
C ALA A 124 1.91 2.14 20.31
N GLU A 125 3.08 2.61 19.85
CA GLU A 125 3.57 2.29 18.50
C GLU A 125 3.73 0.78 18.32
N LYS A 126 4.33 0.09 19.30
CA LYS A 126 4.49 -1.36 19.25
C LYS A 126 3.13 -2.05 19.13
N ALA A 127 2.17 -1.70 19.98
CA ALA A 127 0.84 -2.32 19.95
C ALA A 127 0.12 -2.13 18.60
N MET A 128 0.23 -0.94 18.01
CA MET A 128 -0.30 -0.68 16.67
C MET A 128 0.39 -1.53 15.60
N ARG A 129 1.72 -1.60 15.62
CA ARG A 129 2.49 -2.38 14.63
C ARG A 129 2.23 -3.88 14.77
N ASP A 130 2.16 -4.39 16.00
CA ASP A 130 1.79 -5.78 16.28
C ASP A 130 0.39 -6.10 15.70
N ALA A 131 -0.59 -5.20 15.89
CA ALA A 131 -1.94 -5.39 15.37
C ALA A 131 -1.99 -5.39 13.83
N LEU A 132 -1.23 -4.50 13.18
CA LEU A 132 -1.11 -4.47 11.71
C LEU A 132 -0.35 -5.70 11.17
N GLY A 133 0.62 -6.21 11.92
CA GLY A 133 1.38 -7.41 11.55
C GLY A 133 0.59 -8.70 11.68
N ALA A 134 -0.43 -8.72 12.54
CA ALA A 134 -1.29 -9.88 12.79
C ALA A 134 -2.40 -10.09 11.74
N HIS A 135 -2.53 -9.20 10.75
CA HIS A 135 -3.56 -9.27 9.72
C HIS A 135 -2.95 -9.22 8.32
N THR A 136 -3.37 -10.14 7.48
CA THR A 136 -2.87 -10.30 6.12
C THR A 136 -3.90 -9.87 5.09
N LEU A 137 -3.45 -9.60 3.87
CA LEU A 137 -4.32 -9.32 2.73
C LEU A 137 -5.28 -10.49 2.48
N GLY A 138 -4.79 -11.73 2.62
CA GLY A 138 -5.58 -12.95 2.51
C GLY A 138 -6.69 -13.04 3.55
N ASP A 139 -6.41 -12.71 4.82
CA ASP A 139 -7.44 -12.71 5.89
C ASP A 139 -8.61 -11.76 5.59
N ILE A 140 -8.33 -10.68 4.86
CA ILE A 140 -9.34 -9.71 4.45
C ILE A 140 -10.06 -10.16 3.20
N ALA A 141 -9.35 -10.73 2.21
CA ALA A 141 -9.96 -11.30 1.03
C ALA A 141 -10.97 -12.41 1.38
N ASP A 142 -10.61 -13.32 2.29
CA ASP A 142 -11.50 -14.37 2.79
C ASP A 142 -12.75 -13.79 3.47
N ARG A 143 -12.55 -12.76 4.29
CA ARG A 143 -13.66 -12.08 4.97
C ARG A 143 -14.59 -11.40 3.97
N PHE A 144 -14.03 -10.70 3.00
CA PHE A 144 -14.77 -9.99 1.96
C PHE A 144 -15.58 -10.96 1.09
N GLY A 145 -14.98 -12.09 0.69
CA GLY A 145 -15.65 -13.13 -0.09
C GLY A 145 -16.90 -13.72 0.58
N ARG A 146 -17.02 -13.65 1.90
CA ARG A 146 -18.22 -14.11 2.62
C ARG A 146 -19.41 -13.15 2.53
N TYR A 147 -19.17 -11.87 2.25
CA TYR A 147 -20.21 -10.84 2.17
C TYR A 147 -20.50 -10.39 0.74
N ALA A 148 -19.48 -10.42 -0.13
CA ALA A 148 -19.63 -10.01 -1.51
C ALA A 148 -20.42 -11.07 -2.30
N PRO A 149 -21.46 -10.69 -3.06
CA PRO A 149 -22.17 -11.61 -3.93
C PRO A 149 -21.27 -12.16 -5.05
N ASP A 150 -21.46 -13.42 -5.47
CA ASP A 150 -20.71 -14.02 -6.58
C ASP A 150 -20.77 -13.18 -7.87
N VAL A 151 -21.91 -12.54 -8.12
CA VAL A 151 -22.12 -11.64 -9.27
C VAL A 151 -21.11 -10.48 -9.28
N PHE A 152 -20.73 -9.96 -8.12
CA PHE A 152 -19.75 -8.89 -8.03
C PHE A 152 -18.37 -9.34 -8.52
N PHE A 153 -17.94 -10.54 -8.13
CA PHE A 153 -16.65 -11.09 -8.61
C PHE A 153 -16.67 -11.37 -10.11
N SER A 154 -17.82 -11.80 -10.65
CA SER A 154 -18.01 -11.94 -12.10
C SER A 154 -17.90 -10.59 -12.82
N ASP A 155 -18.57 -9.55 -12.31
CA ASP A 155 -18.56 -8.21 -12.90
C ASP A 155 -17.16 -7.60 -12.89
N VAL A 156 -16.45 -7.71 -11.77
CA VAL A 156 -15.05 -7.26 -11.65
C VAL A 156 -14.15 -8.01 -12.63
N ASN A 157 -14.29 -9.34 -12.73
CA ASN A 157 -13.53 -10.14 -13.69
C ASN A 157 -13.83 -9.75 -15.14
N GLY A 158 -15.09 -9.50 -15.48
CA GLY A 158 -15.50 -9.01 -16.79
C GLY A 158 -14.84 -7.68 -17.12
N TRP A 159 -14.93 -6.72 -16.19
CA TRP A 159 -14.30 -5.41 -16.32
C TRP A 159 -12.77 -5.51 -16.53
N ILE A 160 -12.09 -6.38 -15.77
CA ILE A 160 -10.63 -6.59 -15.91
C ILE A 160 -10.28 -7.16 -17.29
N ASN A 161 -11.03 -8.17 -17.75
CA ASN A 161 -10.78 -8.80 -19.04
C ASN A 161 -10.95 -7.81 -20.19
N GLU A 162 -12.03 -7.02 -20.18
CA GLU A 162 -12.29 -5.97 -21.18
C GLU A 162 -11.13 -4.97 -21.26
N ARG A 163 -10.51 -4.61 -20.13
CA ARG A 163 -9.38 -3.67 -20.09
C ARG A 163 -8.12 -4.26 -20.68
N ILE A 164 -7.79 -5.50 -20.33
CA ILE A 164 -6.61 -6.21 -20.86
C ILE A 164 -6.75 -6.39 -22.38
N GLU A 165 -7.95 -6.76 -22.86
CA GLU A 165 -8.24 -6.89 -24.28
C GLU A 165 -8.21 -5.55 -25.00
N GLY A 166 -8.82 -4.52 -24.43
CA GLY A 166 -8.85 -3.15 -24.98
C GLY A 166 -7.46 -2.57 -25.18
N ARG A 167 -6.52 -2.80 -24.25
CA ARG A 167 -5.11 -2.41 -24.38
C ARG A 167 -4.45 -3.13 -25.56
N THR A 168 -4.69 -4.42 -25.70
CA THR A 168 -4.17 -5.25 -26.79
C THR A 168 -4.67 -4.78 -28.16
N ALA A 169 -5.98 -4.52 -28.27
CA ALA A 169 -6.59 -4.01 -29.50
C ALA A 169 -6.08 -2.61 -29.88
N LYS A 170 -5.90 -1.71 -28.91
CA LYS A 170 -5.35 -0.37 -29.14
C LYS A 170 -3.90 -0.41 -29.64
N MET A 171 -3.05 -1.29 -29.10
CA MET A 171 -1.69 -1.46 -29.61
C MET A 171 -1.68 -1.99 -31.05
N ARG A 172 -2.48 -3.02 -31.34
CA ARG A 172 -2.56 -3.60 -32.69
C ARG A 172 -2.95 -2.54 -33.73
N LYS A 173 -3.94 -1.69 -33.44
CA LYS A 173 -4.33 -0.56 -34.31
C LYS A 173 -3.20 0.47 -34.47
N SER A 174 -2.48 0.80 -33.39
CA SER A 174 -1.36 1.74 -33.43
C SER A 174 -0.15 1.22 -34.23
N LYS A 175 0.08 -0.09 -34.25
CA LYS A 175 1.13 -0.73 -35.07
C LYS A 175 0.75 -0.72 -36.55
N ILE A 176 -0.48 -1.11 -36.88
CA ILE A 176 -0.99 -1.07 -38.26
C ILE A 176 -0.91 0.35 -38.85
N SER A 177 -1.29 1.38 -38.09
CA SER A 177 -1.20 2.79 -38.53
C SER A 177 0.23 3.29 -38.76
N ARG A 178 1.24 2.66 -38.14
CA ARG A 178 2.66 3.03 -38.30
C ARG A 178 3.34 2.29 -39.45
N ASP A 179 2.84 1.11 -39.81
CA ASP A 179 3.44 0.23 -40.81
C ASP A 179 2.87 0.43 -42.23
N THR A 180 1.82 1.26 -42.40
CA THR A 180 1.38 1.77 -43.72
C THR A 180 2.26 2.95 -44.14
N PRO A 181 3.06 2.83 -45.22
CA PRO A 181 3.73 3.99 -45.83
C PRO A 181 2.70 4.87 -46.53
N ASP A 182 2.90 6.19 -46.49
CA ASP A 182 2.22 7.17 -47.37
C ASP A 182 2.42 6.83 -48.87
#